data_AF-X1FEK2-F1
#
_entry.id   AF-X1FEK2-F1
#
_cell.length_a   1.000
_cell.length_b   1.000
_cell.length_c   1.000
_cell.angle_alpha   90.00
_cell.angle_beta   90.00
_cell.angle_gamma   90.00
#
_symmetry.space_group_name_H-M   'P 1'
#
loop_
_entity.id
_entity.type
_entity.pdbx_description
1 polymer ?
#
loop_
_entity_poly.entity_id
_entity_poly.type
_entity_poly.pdbx_seq_one_letter_code
_entity_poly.pdbx_strand_id
1 'polypeptide(L)'
;MVPEEIKKFISDAKAKNASDVHICANTPVMYRIGRKLMRASHGVVPPDITKQLCYSLLSPELIAEFERNHDVDLMLADGEGR
;
A
#
# COMPACT_ATOMS: atom_id res chain seq x y z
N MET A 1 2.96 -2.08 13.53
CA MET A 1 2.96 -0.62 13.31
C MET A 1 3.20 -0.38 11.83
N VAL A 2 2.48 0.54 11.20
CA VAL A 2 2.63 0.80 9.76
C VAL A 2 3.98 1.51 9.48
N PRO A 3 4.75 1.13 8.44
CA PRO A 3 5.99 1.81 8.04
C PRO A 3 5.77 3.27 7.63
N GLU A 4 6.74 4.14 7.91
CA GLU A 4 6.61 5.59 7.71
C GLU A 4 6.41 5.97 6.23
N GLU A 5 7.03 5.24 5.32
CA GLU A 5 6.88 5.42 3.87
C GLU A 5 5.43 5.21 3.43
N ILE A 6 4.74 4.25 4.06
CA ILE A 6 3.33 3.93 3.77
C ILE A 6 2.39 4.93 4.43
N LYS A 7 2.70 5.42 5.64
CA LYS A 7 1.88 6.42 6.34
C LYS A 7 1.68 7.70 5.54
N LYS A 8 2.67 8.12 4.75
CA LYS A 8 2.54 9.27 3.85
C LYS A 8 1.41 9.07 2.84
N PHE A 9 1.33 7.89 2.20
CA PHE A 9 0.26 7.58 1.26
C PHE A 9 -1.09 7.47 1.96
N ILE A 10 -1.16 6.84 3.13
CA ILE A 10 -2.38 6.74 3.93
C ILE A 10 -2.90 8.14 4.32
N SER A 11 -2.01 9.03 4.76
CA SER A 11 -2.37 10.39 5.19
C SER A 11 -2.91 11.23 4.02
N ASP A 12 -2.23 11.17 2.86
CA ASP A 12 -2.67 11.86 1.64
C ASP A 12 -3.98 11.28 1.08
N ALA A 13 -4.15 9.95 1.13
CA ALA A 13 -5.38 9.26 0.75
C ALA A 13 -6.57 9.69 1.64
N LYS A 14 -6.38 9.74 2.98
CA LYS A 14 -7.38 10.25 3.92
C LYS A 14 -7.76 11.69 3.61
N ALA A 15 -6.78 12.57 3.39
CA ALA A 15 -7.02 13.98 3.06
C ALA A 15 -7.84 14.15 1.77
N LYS A 16 -7.70 13.23 0.82
CA LYS A 16 -8.42 13.22 -0.47
C LYS A 16 -9.72 12.41 -0.44
N ASN A 17 -10.16 11.91 0.71
CA ASN A 17 -11.31 11.02 0.86
C ASN A 17 -11.25 9.78 -0.06
N ALA A 18 -10.06 9.20 -0.22
CA ALA A 18 -9.89 7.96 -0.95
C ALA A 18 -10.36 6.77 -0.11
N SER A 19 -11.03 5.80 -0.75
CA SER A 19 -11.41 4.53 -0.13
C SER A 19 -10.28 3.51 -0.15
N ASP A 20 -9.42 3.57 -1.18
CA ASP A 20 -8.37 2.58 -1.41
C ASP A 20 -7.08 3.26 -1.87
N VAL A 21 -5.95 2.67 -1.47
CA VAL A 21 -4.61 2.98 -2.00
C VAL A 21 -4.13 1.76 -2.77
N HIS A 22 -3.79 1.96 -4.05
CA HIS A 22 -3.25 0.92 -4.92
C HIS A 22 -1.79 1.22 -5.24
N ILE A 23 -0.90 0.28 -4.91
CA ILE A 23 0.52 0.31 -5.24
C ILE A 23 0.81 -0.91 -6.11
N CYS A 24 1.26 -0.68 -7.35
CA CYS A 24 1.54 -1.74 -8.31
C CYS A 24 2.84 -1.43 -9.07
N ALA A 25 3.60 -2.48 -9.39
CA ALA A 25 4.84 -2.35 -10.13
C ALA A 25 4.61 -1.69 -11.50
N ASN A 26 5.56 -0.85 -11.91
CA ASN A 26 5.56 -0.09 -13.16
C ASN A 26 4.31 0.80 -13.37
N THR A 27 3.60 1.12 -12.30
CA THR A 27 2.41 1.96 -12.33
C THR A 27 2.56 3.08 -11.30
N PRO A 28 2.00 4.28 -11.52
CA PRO A 28 1.91 5.27 -10.45
C PRO A 28 1.09 4.75 -9.27
N VAL A 29 1.33 5.27 -8.07
CA VAL A 29 0.37 5.10 -6.97
C VAL A 29 -0.98 5.66 -7.39
N MET A 30 -2.04 4.87 -7.22
CA MET A 30 -3.40 5.22 -7.58
C MET A 30 -4.28 5.24 -6.33
N TYR A 31 -5.18 6.20 -6.24
CA TYR A 31 -6.23 6.23 -5.21
C TYR A 31 -7.58 5.97 -5.82
N ARG A 32 -8.45 5.25 -5.10
CA ARG A 32 -9.86 5.19 -5.45
C ARG A 32 -10.61 6.30 -4.74
N ILE A 33 -11.12 7.27 -5.50
CA ILE A 33 -11.91 8.41 -4.98
C ILE A 33 -13.25 8.41 -5.71
N GLY A 34 -14.36 8.36 -4.97
CA GLY A 34 -15.70 8.36 -5.58
C GLY A 34 -15.89 7.25 -6.61
N ARG A 35 -15.39 6.04 -6.33
CA ARG A 35 -15.40 4.84 -7.21
C ARG A 35 -14.51 4.94 -8.46
N LYS A 36 -13.72 6.00 -8.64
CA LYS A 36 -12.80 6.17 -9.77
C LYS A 36 -11.35 6.02 -9.31
N LEU A 37 -10.54 5.31 -10.09
CA LEU A 37 -9.09 5.26 -9.89
C LEU A 37 -8.47 6.52 -10.45
N MET A 38 -7.74 7.25 -9.61
CA MET A 38 -7.07 8.51 -9.95
C MET A 38 -5.59 8.42 -9.58
N ARG A 39 -4.73 8.97 -10.44
CA ARG A 39 -3.30 9.01 -10.20
C ARG A 39 -2.97 9.91 -9.00
N ALA A 40 -2.21 9.37 -8.04
CA ALA A 40 -1.80 10.08 -6.83
C ALA A 40 -0.32 10.52 -6.82
N SER A 41 0.52 9.91 -7.67
CA SER A 41 1.95 10.23 -7.78
C SER A 41 2.35 10.58 -9.23
N HIS A 42 3.44 11.32 -9.40
CA HIS A 42 3.89 11.76 -10.73
C HIS A 42 4.66 10.70 -11.51
N GLY A 43 5.32 9.75 -10.83
CA GLY A 43 6.14 8.69 -11.42
C GLY A 43 5.55 7.30 -11.21
N VAL A 44 6.13 6.30 -11.87
CA VAL A 44 5.82 4.88 -11.65
C VAL A 44 6.60 4.33 -10.47
N VAL A 45 6.07 3.31 -9.79
CA VAL A 45 6.78 2.57 -8.74
C VAL A 45 7.54 1.39 -9.37
N PRO A 46 8.88 1.34 -9.31
CA PRO A 46 9.64 0.21 -9.84
C PRO A 46 9.33 -1.12 -9.13
N PRO A 47 9.59 -2.28 -9.75
CA PRO A 47 9.26 -3.59 -9.16
C PRO A 47 9.97 -3.89 -7.84
N ASP A 48 11.25 -3.53 -7.73
CA ASP A 48 12.08 -3.66 -6.52
C ASP A 48 11.53 -2.82 -5.37
N ILE A 49 11.18 -1.56 -5.65
CA ILE A 49 10.56 -0.67 -4.68
C ILE A 49 9.17 -1.17 -4.27
N THR A 50 8.38 -1.65 -5.23
CA THR A 50 7.05 -2.23 -4.94
C THR A 50 7.18 -3.43 -3.99
N LYS A 51 8.12 -4.34 -4.26
CA LYS A 51 8.39 -5.49 -3.38
C LYS A 51 8.81 -5.03 -1.99
N GLN A 52 9.71 -4.06 -1.89
CA GLN A 52 10.17 -3.51 -0.61
C GLN A 52 9.02 -2.91 0.21
N LEU A 53 8.13 -2.15 -0.42
CA LEU A 53 6.96 -1.55 0.22
C LEU A 53 5.94 -2.59 0.67
N CYS A 54 5.69 -3.63 -0.13
CA CYS A 54 4.83 -4.73 0.28
C CYS A 54 5.44 -5.49 1.47
N TYR A 55 6.74 -5.81 1.41
CA TYR A 55 7.39 -6.62 2.44
C TYR A 55 7.55 -5.87 3.76
N SER A 56 7.67 -4.54 3.74
CA SER A 56 7.73 -3.75 4.97
C SER A 56 6.43 -3.79 5.79
N LEU A 57 5.32 -4.22 5.18
CA LEU A 57 4.03 -4.42 5.85
C LEU A 57 3.87 -5.83 6.45
N LEU A 58 4.69 -6.80 6.04
CA LEU A 58 4.52 -8.21 6.35
C LEU A 58 5.53 -8.68 7.42
N SER A 59 5.10 -9.59 8.29
CA SER A 59 6.02 -10.34 9.16
C SER A 59 6.77 -11.41 8.36
N PRO A 60 7.89 -11.97 8.86
CA PRO A 60 8.59 -13.05 8.18
C PRO A 60 7.71 -14.25 7.83
N GLU A 61 6.75 -14.59 8.70
CA GLU A 61 5.79 -15.67 8.49
C GLU A 61 4.84 -15.36 7.34
N LEU A 62 4.32 -14.13 7.29
CA LEU A 62 3.44 -13.65 6.22
C LEU A 62 4.18 -13.49 4.89
N ILE A 63 5.48 -13.10 4.91
CA ILE A 63 6.32 -13.10 3.70
C ILE A 63 6.41 -14.52 3.15
N ALA A 64 6.70 -15.50 4.01
CA ALA A 64 6.80 -16.89 3.58
C ALA A 64 5.47 -17.44 3.06
N GLU A 65 4.33 -17.02 3.65
CA GLU A 65 3.00 -17.34 3.14
C GLU A 65 2.75 -16.72 1.77
N PHE A 66 3.02 -15.43 1.62
CA PHE A 66 2.89 -14.71 0.37
C PHE A 66 3.78 -15.32 -0.73
N GLU A 67 5.03 -15.70 -0.44
CA GLU A 67 5.91 -16.32 -1.42
C GLU A 67 5.45 -17.73 -1.83
N ARG A 68 4.74 -18.46 -0.97
CA ARG A 68 4.18 -19.79 -1.31
C ARG A 68 2.85 -19.70 -2.07
N ASN A 69 1.97 -18.80 -1.64
CA ASN A 69 0.59 -18.73 -2.10
C ASN A 69 0.37 -17.64 -3.16
N HIS A 70 1.33 -16.73 -3.30
CA HIS A 70 1.27 -15.51 -4.11
C HIS A 70 0.19 -14.51 -3.68
N ASP A 71 -0.37 -14.68 -2.49
CA ASP A 71 -1.40 -13.81 -1.92
C ASP A 71 -1.37 -13.87 -0.39
N VAL A 72 -1.73 -12.77 0.26
CA VAL A 72 -1.87 -12.68 1.72
C VAL A 72 -2.77 -11.52 2.11
N ASP A 73 -3.70 -11.77 3.03
CA ASP A 73 -4.54 -10.74 3.64
C ASP A 73 -4.04 -10.43 5.06
N LEU A 74 -3.98 -9.15 5.43
CA LEU A 74 -3.66 -8.73 6.79
C LEU A 74 -4.37 -7.43 7.17
N MET A 75 -4.47 -7.20 8.48
CA MET A 75 -4.96 -5.94 9.04
C MET A 75 -3.83 -5.24 9.80
N LEU A 76 -3.61 -3.96 9.50
CA LEU A 76 -2.67 -3.10 10.20
C LEU A 76 -3.37 -1.84 10.70
N ALA A 77 -2.95 -1.35 11.87
CA ALA A 77 -3.42 -0.09 12.44
C ALA A 77 -2.26 0.90 12.60
N ASP A 78 -2.53 2.17 12.30
CA ASP A 78 -1.64 3.30 12.50
C ASP A 78 -2.26 4.22 13.58
N GLY A 79 -1.88 4.01 14.84
CA GLY A 79 -2.43 4.70 16.02
C GLY A 79 -3.64 4.00 16.66
N GLU A 80 -4.43 4.76 17.43
CA GLU A 80 -5.75 4.30 17.88
C GLU A 80 -6.64 4.19 16.64
N GLY A 81 -6.92 2.96 16.23
CA GLY A 81 -7.73 2.65 15.07
C GLY A 81 -9.07 3.39 15.11
N ARG A 82 -9.68 3.58 13.95
CA ARG A 82 -11.14 3.70 13.92
C ARG A 82 -11.75 2.34 14.17
#